data_AF-A0A7C5JMP7-F1
#
_entry.id   AF-A0A7C5JMP7-F1
#
_cell.length_a   1.000
_cell.length_b   1.000
_cell.length_c   1.000
_cell.angle_alpha   90.00
_cell.angle_beta   90.00
_cell.angle_gamma   90.00
#
_symmetry.space_group_name_H-M   'P 1'
#
loop_
_entity.id
_entity.type
_entity.pdbx_description
1 polymer ?
#
loop_
_entity_poly.entity_id
_entity_poly.type
_entity_poly.pdbx_seq_one_letter_code
_entity_poly.pdbx_strand_id
1 'polypeptide(L)' 'MTGETQIPGFEILEKIGAGGMATVWKARQVSLDRIVAIKLLSRKLCTEPTDILMFQKEAQSAAKLKHPNI' A
#
# COMPACT_ATOMS: atom_id res chain seq x y z
N MET A 1 -20.14 -8.83 -1.97
CA MET A 1 -19.83 -7.49 -2.51
C MET A 1 -18.60 -6.98 -1.79
N THR A 2 -17.41 -7.23 -2.33
CA THR A 2 -16.15 -6.70 -1.80
C THR A 2 -16.15 -5.20 -2.05
N GLY A 3 -16.31 -4.40 -0.99
CA GLY A 3 -16.24 -2.94 -1.11
C GLY A 3 -14.93 -2.56 -1.77
N GLU A 4 -15.01 -2.05 -3.00
CA GLU A 4 -13.86 -1.50 -3.71
C GLU A 4 -13.26 -0.44 -2.81
N THR A 5 -12.00 -0.61 -2.43
CA THR A 5 -11.30 0.38 -1.62
C THR A 5 -11.06 1.59 -2.50
N GLN A 6 -11.94 2.59 -2.37
CA GLN A 6 -11.86 3.84 -3.11
C GLN A 6 -10.86 4.76 -2.39
N ILE A 7 -9.75 5.08 -3.05
CA ILE A 7 -8.73 6.01 -2.54
C ILE A 7 -8.75 7.24 -3.44
N PRO A 8 -9.17 8.42 -2.94
CA PRO A 8 -9.26 9.62 -3.75
C PRO A 8 -7.96 9.92 -4.51
N GLY A 9 -8.07 10.17 -5.82
CA GLY A 9 -6.92 10.45 -6.69
C GLY A 9 -6.18 9.21 -7.21
N PHE A 10 -6.61 8.00 -6.83
CA PHE A 10 -6.04 6.74 -7.31
C PHE A 10 -7.12 5.82 -7.88
N GLU A 11 -6.86 5.31 -9.08
CA GLU A 11 -7.64 4.24 -9.67
C GLU A 11 -7.01 2.91 -9.32
N ILE A 12 -7.71 2.10 -8.52
CA ILE A 12 -7.23 0.76 -8.15
C ILE A 12 -7.43 -0.18 -9.34
N LEU A 13 -6.34 -0.80 -9.79
CA LEU A 13 -6.35 -1.66 -10.99
C LEU A 13 -6.47 -3.13 -10.62
N GLU A 14 -5.48 -3.66 -9.89
CA GLU A 14 -5.41 -5.08 -9.57
C GLU A 14 -4.64 -5.33 -8.28
N LYS A 15 -4.94 -6.44 -7.61
CA LYS A 15 -4.16 -6.91 -6.45
C LYS A 15 -2.89 -7.58 -6.98
N ILE A 16 -1.73 -7.11 -6.55
CA ILE A 16 -0.43 -7.65 -6.96
C ILE A 16 0.29 -8.44 -5.87
N GLY A 17 -0.18 -8.37 -4.62
CA GLY A 17 0.38 -9.18 -3.55
C GLY A 17 -0.48 -9.18 -2.29
N ALA A 18 -0.33 -10.21 -1.48
CA ALA A 18 -0.83 -10.24 -0.11
C ALA A 18 0.17 -10.96 0.79
N GLY A 19 0.42 -10.37 1.95
CA GLY A 19 1.19 -10.99 3.03
C GLY A 19 0.39 -10.99 4.33
N GLY A 20 1.04 -11.41 5.42
CA GLY A 20 0.40 -11.53 6.72
C GLY A 20 -0.18 -10.23 7.28
N MET A 21 0.39 -9.08 6.95
CA MET A 21 -0.04 -7.78 7.52
C MET A 21 -0.85 -6.92 6.54
N ALA A 22 -0.58 -7.04 5.23
CA ALA A 22 -1.08 -6.08 4.24
C ALA A 22 -1.32 -6.71 2.87
N THR A 23 -2.17 -6.06 2.09
CA THR A 23 -2.36 -6.34 0.67
C THR A 23 -1.73 -5.22 -0.16
N VAL A 24 -1.05 -5.57 -1.24
CA VAL A 24 -0.48 -4.61 -2.19
C VAL A 24 -1.31 -4.60 -3.46
N TRP A 25 -1.70 -3.41 -3.88
CA TRP A 25 -2.48 -3.15 -5.08
C TRP A 25 -1.67 -2.30 -6.05
N LYS A 26 -1.81 -2.60 -7.34
CA LYS A 26 -1.40 -1.70 -8.41
C LYS A 26 -2.51 -0.68 -8.63
N ALA A 27 -2.12 0.58 -8.74
CA ALA A 27 -3.05 1.67 -8.98
C ALA A 27 -2.46 2.67 -9.96
N ARG A 28 -3.32 3.44 -10.62
CA ARG A 28 -2.93 4.63 -11.38
C ARG A 28 -3.17 5.86 -10.53
N GLN A 29 -2.14 6.67 -10.30
CA GLN A 29 -2.29 7.99 -9.70
C GLN A 29 -2.76 8.98 -10.76
N VAL A 30 -4.00 9.46 -10.64
CA VAL A 30 -4.65 10.27 -11.69
C VAL A 30 -3.93 11.59 -11.93
N SER A 31 -3.44 12.24 -10.86
CA SER A 31 -2.81 13.56 -10.95
C SER A 31 -1.47 13.59 -11.71
N LEU A 32 -0.77 12.46 -11.77
CA LEU A 32 0.57 12.33 -12.38
C LEU A 32 0.60 11.31 -13.52
N ASP A 33 -0.55 10.71 -13.84
CA ASP A 33 -0.72 9.63 -14.80
C ASP A 33 0.37 8.54 -14.72
N ARG A 34 0.63 8.04 -13.50
CA ARG A 34 1.68 7.03 -13.25
C ARG A 34 1.15 5.81 -12.52
N ILE A 35 1.76 4.67 -12.79
CA ILE A 35 1.50 3.42 -12.06
C ILE A 35 2.24 3.45 -10.73
N VAL A 36 1.54 3.12 -9.65
CA VAL A 36 2.07 3.03 -8.29
C VAL A 36 1.61 1.74 -7.60
N ALA A 37 2.34 1.35 -6.57
CA ALA A 37 1.90 0.33 -5.63
C ALA A 37 1.30 0.99 -4.38
N ILE A 38 0.14 0.51 -3.93
CA ILE A 38 -0.53 0.95 -2.70
C ILE A 38 -0.58 -0.25 -1.74
N LYS A 39 0.06 -0.10 -0.58
CA LYS A 39 0.04 -1.12 0.49
C LYS A 39 -1.05 -0.77 1.50
N LEU A 40 -2.05 -1.63 1.62
CA LEU A 40 -3.18 -1.49 2.53
C LEU A 40 -3.08 -2.47 3.69
N LEU A 41 -3.13 -1.96 4.91
CA LEU A 41 -3.17 -2.78 6.11
C LEU A 41 -4.46 -3.59 6.19
N SER A 42 -4.33 -4.87 6.55
CA SER A 42 -5.48 -5.74 6.79
C SER A 42 -6.01 -5.49 8.19
N ARG A 43 -7.19 -4.87 8.31
CA ARG A 43 -7.83 -4.59 9.61
C ARG A 43 -8.14 -5.86 10.43
N LYS A 44 -8.22 -7.02 9.78
CA LYS A 44 -8.43 -8.32 10.44
C LYS A 44 -7.15 -8.93 10.99
N LEU A 45 -5.99 -8.52 10.49
CA LEU A 45 -4.69 -9.10 10.82
C LEU A 45 -3.82 -8.14 11.63
N CYS A 46 -4.09 -6.83 11.56
CA CYS A 46 -3.47 -5.81 12.40
C CYS A 46 -4.31 -5.58 13.65
N THR A 47 -4.18 -6.48 14.63
CA THR A 47 -4.88 -6.36 15.92
C THR A 47 -3.99 -5.76 17.00
N GLU A 48 -2.67 -5.84 16.84
CA GLU A 48 -1.71 -5.35 17.81
C GLU A 48 -1.14 -3.98 17.42
N PRO A 49 -0.90 -3.06 18.37
CA PRO A 49 -0.24 -1.78 18.10
C PRO A 49 1.11 -1.92 17.39
N THR A 50 1.81 -3.04 17.61
CA THR A 50 3.09 -3.37 16.98
C THR A 50 2.99 -3.50 15.46
N ASP A 51 1.86 -3.97 14.92
CA ASP A 51 1.66 -4.11 13.47
C ASP A 51 1.64 -2.75 12.78
N ILE A 52 0.98 -1.77 13.41
CA ILE A 52 0.93 -0.39 12.93
C ILE A 52 2.32 0.23 12.99
N LEU A 53 3.07 0.00 14.07
CA LEU A 53 4.45 0.50 14.22
C LEU A 53 5.37 -0.07 13.13
N MET A 54 5.26 -1.36 12.83
CA MET A 54 6.07 -2.01 11.78
C MET A 54 5.73 -1.45 10.40
N PHE A 55 4.44 -1.25 10.13
CA PHE A 55 3.99 -0.62 8.88
C PHE A 55 4.56 0.79 8.71
N GLN A 56 4.50 1.62 9.76
CA GLN A 56 5.04 2.97 9.72
C GLN A 56 6.56 2.98 9.53
N LYS A 57 7.29 2.08 10.22
CA LYS A 57 8.75 1.94 10.05
C LYS A 57 9.10 1.56 8.61
N GLU A 58 8.38 0.63 8.02
CA GLU A 58 8.63 0.21 6.63
C GLU A 58 8.37 1.36 5.66
N ALA A 59 7.27 2.11 5.83
CA ALA A 59 6.97 3.28 5.01
C ALA A 59 8.07 4.35 5.12
N GLN A 60 8.57 4.62 6.34
CA GLN A 60 9.68 5.55 6.55
C GLN A 60 10.98 5.08 5.90
N SER A 61 11.30 3.79 5.99
CA SER A 61 12.48 3.21 5.34
C SER A 61 12.37 3.30 3.83
N ALA A 62 11.21 2.96 3.26
CA ALA A 62 10.95 3.06 1.83
C ALA A 62 11.07 4.50 1.32
N ALA A 63 10.52 5.48 2.04
CA ALA A 63 10.60 6.90 1.68
C ALA A 63 12.03 7.47 1.68
N LYS A 64 12.96 6.85 2.43
CA LYS A 64 14.37 7.24 2.46
C LYS A 64 15.18 6.67 1.30
N LEU A 65 14.68 5.65 0.61
CA LEU A 65 15.37 5.05 -0.52
C LEU A 65 15.28 5.99 -1.73
N LYS A 66 16.44 6.47 -2.17
CA LYS A 66 16.62 7.17 -3.44
C LYS A 66 17.84 6.58 -4.12
N HIS A 67 17.64 5.56 -4.92
CA HIS A 67 18.70 4.92 -5.68
C HIS A 67 18.15 4.48 -7.05
N PRO A 68 18.87 4.65 -8.17
CA PRO A 68 18.34 4.27 -9.49
C PRO A 68 17.93 2.80 -9.63
N ASN A 69 18.45 1.93 -8.75
CA ASN A 69 18.14 0.50 -8.72
C ASN A 69 17.14 0.10 -7.63
N ILE A 70 16.56 1.04 -6.88
CA ILE A 70 15.59 0.79 -5.79
C ILE A 70 14.51 1.87 -5.76
#